data_AF-A0A3P1S2U7-F1
#
_entry.id   AF-A0A3P1S2U7-F1
#
_cell.length_a   1.000
_cell.length_b   1.000
_cell.length_c   1.000
_cell.angle_alpha   90.00
_cell.angle_beta   90.00
_cell.angle_gamma   90.00
#
_symmetry.space_group_name_H-M   'P 1'
#
loop_
_entity.id
_entity.type
_entity.pdbx_description
1 polymer ?
#
loop_
_entity_poly.entity_id
_entity_poly.type
_entity_poly.pdbx_seq_one_letter_code
_entity_poly.pdbx_strand_id
1 'polypeptide(L)'
;MSFKVIRITEDKIYLGDEQGSFTIVPKDDLSYDELKIGDMVDYYQSDEGSLIIPVTNSTFRRRNDSVKVKKNRVGWIVLSVVLFIVFVVGLFIIFNNSSEGSNSISDMLSRLNVEKDTDKTNYQEVDYDKWNHDQLEEYTKVKISGTVIQESEEDSSYILRVAKDNDHSKIVYVEIDKKDYDNVIAEDDIVTIYGLAMGRTTYETIFHSSVTLPYMQGLIYEVDTEETEENFVTKELYNSDGLKIEQIKNGTLRFYNNSSQKVRVRPESIDVEGQKLNEYSLDLREELQPGQFVDGDINDSEGLLKAGKVINIILKVTNDDYEEITQINISVKLEKDIVN
;
A
#
# COMPACT_ATOMS: atom_id res chain seq x y z
N MET A 1 -9.44 -16.32 19.64
CA MET A 1 -10.07 -16.76 18.37
C MET A 1 -10.05 -15.56 17.45
N SER A 2 -9.74 -15.78 16.17
CA SER A 2 -9.67 -14.70 15.19
C SER A 2 -11.04 -14.46 14.58
N PHE A 3 -11.45 -13.21 14.53
CA PHE A 3 -12.73 -12.75 14.02
C PHE A 3 -12.49 -11.70 12.93
N LYS A 4 -13.42 -11.61 11.99
CA LYS A 4 -13.45 -10.55 10.99
C LYS A 4 -14.35 -9.41 11.46
N VAL A 5 -13.91 -8.17 11.32
CA VAL A 5 -14.77 -7.01 11.55
C VAL A 5 -15.80 -6.94 10.43
N ILE A 6 -17.08 -7.12 10.77
CA ILE A 6 -18.16 -7.14 9.78
C ILE A 6 -18.94 -5.82 9.74
N ARG A 7 -18.95 -5.05 10.84
CA ARG A 7 -19.60 -3.74 10.92
C ARG A 7 -19.05 -2.93 12.09
N ILE A 8 -18.97 -1.61 11.91
CA ILE A 8 -18.63 -0.66 12.97
C ILE A 8 -19.75 0.39 13.05
N THR A 9 -20.14 0.73 14.27
CA THR A 9 -21.10 1.80 14.58
C THR A 9 -20.47 2.80 15.54
N GLU A 10 -21.20 3.84 15.93
CA GLU A 10 -20.68 4.87 16.84
C GLU A 10 -20.27 4.27 18.20
N ASP A 11 -21.01 3.30 18.72
CA ASP A 11 -20.84 2.71 20.07
C ASP A 11 -20.44 1.22 20.07
N LYS A 12 -20.56 0.50 18.94
CA LYS A 12 -20.36 -0.96 18.87
C LYS A 12 -19.55 -1.42 17.66
N ILE A 13 -18.83 -2.51 17.85
CA ILE A 13 -18.12 -3.28 16.81
C ILE A 13 -18.76 -4.66 16.71
N TYR A 14 -19.04 -5.10 15.48
CA TYR A 14 -19.58 -6.41 15.17
C TYR A 14 -18.46 -7.28 14.59
N LEU A 15 -18.24 -8.43 15.21
CA LEU A 15 -17.20 -9.40 14.87
C LEU A 15 -17.86 -10.71 14.42
N GLY A 16 -17.44 -11.25 13.28
CA GLY A 16 -17.93 -12.53 12.76
C GLY A 16 -16.82 -13.58 12.72
N ASP A 17 -17.14 -14.83 13.06
CA ASP A 17 -16.25 -15.97 12.85
C ASP A 17 -16.55 -16.72 11.54
N GLU A 18 -15.64 -17.62 11.16
CA GLU A 18 -15.76 -18.42 9.94
C GLU A 18 -16.93 -19.42 9.96
N GLN A 19 -17.54 -19.67 11.13
CA GLN A 19 -18.69 -20.57 11.28
C GLN A 19 -20.03 -19.82 11.24
N GLY A 20 -20.00 -18.51 10.98
CA GLY A 20 -21.19 -17.67 10.84
C GLY A 20 -21.79 -17.20 12.16
N SER A 21 -21.08 -17.37 13.29
CA SER A 21 -21.47 -16.77 14.56
C SER A 21 -20.92 -15.35 14.65
N PHE A 22 -21.63 -14.46 15.36
CA PHE A 22 -21.20 -13.09 15.55
C PHE A 22 -21.23 -12.67 17.02
N THR A 23 -20.30 -11.78 17.38
CA THR A 23 -20.15 -11.19 18.70
C THR A 23 -20.13 -9.66 18.58
N ILE A 24 -20.75 -8.97 19.55
CA ILE A 24 -20.85 -7.50 19.57
C ILE A 24 -20.02 -6.99 20.75
N VAL A 25 -19.14 -6.03 20.48
CA VAL A 25 -18.22 -5.45 21.48
C VAL A 25 -18.46 -3.95 21.62
N PRO A 26 -18.58 -3.39 22.84
CA PRO A 26 -18.65 -1.95 23.07
C PRO A 26 -17.34 -1.26 22.64
N LYS A 27 -17.45 -0.07 22.05
CA LYS A 27 -16.30 0.71 21.56
C LYS A 27 -15.52 1.41 22.68
N ASP A 28 -16.09 1.47 23.87
CA ASP A 28 -15.75 2.45 24.91
C ASP A 28 -14.38 2.26 25.59
N ASP A 29 -13.62 1.20 25.27
CA ASP A 29 -12.30 0.89 25.88
C ASP A 29 -11.15 0.69 24.87
N LEU A 30 -11.34 1.04 23.60
CA LEU A 30 -10.35 0.79 22.55
C LEU A 30 -9.84 2.09 21.92
N SER A 31 -8.72 2.58 22.45
CA SER A 31 -7.85 3.57 21.80
C SER A 31 -7.18 2.94 20.56
N TYR A 32 -7.94 2.70 19.49
CA TYR A 32 -7.40 2.20 18.23
C TYR A 32 -8.11 2.88 17.06
N ASP A 33 -7.54 4.00 16.61
CA ASP A 33 -8.06 4.86 15.54
C ASP A 33 -8.05 4.23 14.13
N GLU A 34 -7.87 2.92 13.96
CA GLU A 34 -7.64 2.34 12.63
C GLU A 34 -8.30 0.96 12.36
N LEU A 35 -9.28 0.52 13.16
CA LEU A 35 -10.05 -0.69 12.82
C LEU A 35 -11.03 -0.41 11.66
N LYS A 36 -10.91 -1.19 10.58
CA LYS A 36 -11.78 -1.13 9.40
C LYS A 36 -12.63 -2.38 9.26
N ILE A 37 -13.73 -2.25 8.54
CA ILE A 37 -14.52 -3.41 8.12
C ILE A 37 -13.63 -4.29 7.25
N GLY A 38 -13.57 -5.58 7.58
CA GLY A 38 -12.74 -6.56 6.90
C GLY A 38 -11.48 -6.96 7.66
N ASP A 39 -11.06 -6.17 8.65
CA ASP A 39 -9.87 -6.46 9.45
C ASP A 39 -10.04 -7.77 10.23
N MET A 40 -8.97 -8.56 10.29
CA MET A 40 -8.89 -9.72 11.17
C MET A 40 -8.42 -9.28 12.54
N VAL A 41 -9.10 -9.71 13.59
CA VAL A 41 -8.81 -9.34 14.97
C VAL A 41 -8.89 -10.56 15.87
N ASP A 42 -8.00 -10.65 16.85
CA ASP A 42 -8.15 -11.57 17.97
C ASP A 42 -8.93 -10.88 19.08
N TYR A 43 -10.03 -11.52 19.51
CA TYR A 43 -10.88 -11.03 20.59
C TYR A 43 -10.74 -11.88 21.85
N TYR A 44 -10.53 -11.22 22.99
CA TYR A 44 -10.42 -11.80 24.33
C TYR A 44 -11.41 -11.12 25.28
N GLN A 45 -12.15 -11.90 26.04
CA GLN A 45 -13.12 -11.42 27.04
C GLN A 45 -12.74 -11.92 28.43
N SER A 46 -12.71 -11.03 29.41
CA SER A 46 -12.41 -11.33 30.82
C SER A 46 -13.38 -10.59 31.74
N ASP A 47 -13.41 -10.97 33.02
CA ASP A 47 -14.23 -10.31 34.05
C ASP A 47 -13.81 -8.85 34.31
N GLU A 48 -12.60 -8.46 33.90
CA GLU A 48 -12.04 -7.11 34.05
C GLU A 48 -12.21 -6.23 32.78
N GLY A 49 -12.70 -6.81 31.68
CA GLY A 49 -12.90 -6.08 30.41
C GLY A 49 -12.66 -6.93 29.16
N SER A 50 -12.85 -6.28 28.01
CA SER A 50 -12.73 -6.87 26.67
C SER A 50 -11.51 -6.29 25.94
N LEU A 51 -10.72 -7.15 25.29
CA LEU A 51 -9.54 -6.79 24.51
C LEU A 51 -9.69 -7.27 23.07
N ILE A 52 -9.58 -6.34 22.12
CA ILE A 52 -9.50 -6.62 20.67
C ILE A 52 -8.09 -6.29 20.20
N ILE A 53 -7.42 -7.24 19.55
CA ILE A 53 -6.08 -7.09 19.00
C ILE A 53 -6.18 -7.25 17.49
N PRO A 54 -5.91 -6.21 16.67
CA PRO A 54 -5.82 -6.40 15.23
C PRO A 54 -4.70 -7.39 14.90
N VAL A 55 -5.00 -8.37 14.07
CA VAL A 55 -4.04 -9.29 13.50
C VAL A 55 -3.30 -8.52 12.41
N THR A 56 -2.20 -7.87 12.77
CA THR A 56 -1.50 -6.90 11.92
C THR A 56 -0.93 -7.55 10.66
N ASN A 57 -1.65 -7.39 9.55
CA ASN A 57 -1.10 -6.88 8.28
C ASN A 57 -1.74 -5.50 8.06
N SER A 58 -1.25 -4.46 8.75
CA SER A 58 -1.87 -3.13 8.66
C SER A 58 -0.82 -2.03 8.54
N THR A 59 -0.89 -1.33 7.42
CA THR A 59 -0.22 -0.08 7.11
C THR A 59 -0.77 1.04 7.99
N PHE A 60 0.10 1.63 8.81
CA PHE A 60 -0.21 2.77 9.67
C PHE A 60 0.04 4.07 8.88
N ARG A 61 -1.00 4.89 8.65
CA ARG A 61 -0.86 6.25 8.10
C ARG A 61 -1.23 7.26 9.17
N ARG A 62 -0.21 7.84 9.83
CA ARG A 62 -0.37 9.03 10.68
C ARG A 62 -0.99 10.16 9.86
N ARG A 63 -2.13 10.69 10.28
CA ARG A 63 -2.56 12.05 9.93
C ARG A 63 -2.23 12.97 11.11
N ASN A 64 -1.48 14.03 10.82
CA ASN A 64 -1.23 15.16 11.71
C ASN A 64 -2.54 15.89 12.01
N ASP A 65 -2.98 15.88 13.28
CA ASP A 65 -3.89 16.90 13.79
C ASP A 65 -3.19 17.76 14.84
N SER A 66 -3.16 19.06 14.55
CA SER A 66 -2.56 20.08 15.39
C SER A 66 -3.42 20.38 16.62
N VAL A 67 -3.30 19.57 17.67
CA VAL A 67 -3.87 19.91 18.98
C VAL A 67 -2.93 20.87 19.70
N LYS A 68 -3.32 22.15 19.78
CA LYS A 68 -2.65 23.15 20.62
C LYS A 68 -2.78 22.80 22.10
N VAL A 69 -1.81 22.06 22.64
CA VAL A 69 -1.65 21.88 24.08
C VAL A 69 -0.59 22.85 24.62
N LYS A 70 -1.03 23.79 25.44
CA LYS A 70 -0.17 24.71 26.19
C LYS A 70 0.43 23.93 27.37
N LYS A 71 1.72 23.58 27.34
CA LYS A 71 2.40 22.91 28.47
C LYS A 71 3.83 23.41 28.68
N ASN A 72 4.13 23.72 29.93
CA ASN A 72 5.30 24.48 30.38
C ASN A 72 6.63 23.71 30.20
N ARG A 73 7.63 24.36 29.60
CA ARG A 73 8.92 23.79 29.15
C ARG A 73 10.09 24.06 30.12
N VAL A 74 10.00 23.65 31.39
CA VAL A 74 11.15 23.82 32.31
C VAL A 74 11.61 22.49 32.95
N GLY A 75 10.72 21.51 33.12
CA GLY A 75 11.09 20.21 33.71
C GLY A 75 11.87 19.27 32.79
N TRP A 76 11.59 19.28 31.47
CA TRP A 76 12.15 18.28 30.55
C TRP A 76 13.59 18.58 30.12
N ILE A 77 14.00 19.86 30.10
CA ILE A 77 15.34 20.26 29.69
C ILE A 77 16.37 19.79 30.73
N VAL A 78 16.04 19.87 32.03
CA VAL A 78 16.96 19.47 33.10
C VAL A 78 17.17 17.95 33.11
N LEU A 79 16.13 17.15 32.84
CA LEU A 79 16.24 15.70 32.78
C LEU A 79 17.06 15.23 31.55
N SER A 80 16.87 15.85 30.39
CA SER A 80 17.67 15.55 29.19
C SER A 80 19.15 15.92 29.35
N VAL A 81 19.48 17.02 30.04
CA VAL A 81 20.88 17.40 30.27
C VAL A 81 21.56 16.43 31.24
N VAL A 82 20.86 15.96 32.27
CA VAL A 82 21.41 14.95 33.21
C VAL A 82 21.62 13.60 32.52
N LEU A 83 20.66 13.15 31.69
CA LEU A 83 20.81 11.92 30.90
C LEU A 83 21.94 12.02 29.87
N PHE A 84 22.14 13.20 29.25
CA PHE A 84 23.23 13.43 28.30
C PHE A 84 24.61 13.41 28.98
N ILE A 85 24.74 13.95 30.20
CA ILE A 85 26.00 13.88 30.96
C ILE A 85 26.33 12.43 31.34
N VAL A 86 25.33 11.65 31.77
CA VAL A 86 25.52 10.22 32.10
C VAL A 86 25.88 9.41 30.84
N PHE A 87 25.28 9.74 29.69
CA PHE A 87 25.58 9.11 28.41
C PHE A 87 26.99 9.44 27.91
N VAL A 88 27.45 10.69 28.03
CA VAL A 88 28.81 11.10 27.64
C VAL A 88 29.87 10.48 28.56
N VAL A 89 29.59 10.38 29.87
CA VAL A 89 30.49 9.70 30.82
C VAL A 89 30.51 8.18 30.57
N GLY A 90 29.37 7.58 30.21
CA GLY A 90 29.27 6.17 29.81
C GLY A 90 30.04 5.86 28.52
N LEU A 91 29.92 6.71 27.50
CA LEU A 91 30.68 6.59 26.26
C LEU A 91 32.19 6.77 26.47
N PHE A 92 32.61 7.65 27.38
CA PHE A 92 34.02 7.83 27.72
C PHE A 92 34.65 6.59 28.40
N ILE A 93 33.86 5.82 29.15
CA ILE A 93 34.30 4.55 29.75
C ILE A 93 34.39 3.44 28.70
N ILE A 94 33.46 3.40 27.74
CA ILE A 94 33.47 2.42 26.63
C ILE A 94 34.65 2.69 25.67
N PHE A 95 34.96 3.96 25.38
CA PHE A 95 36.01 4.31 24.40
C PHE A 95 37.44 4.02 24.87
N ASN A 96 37.67 3.92 26.18
CA ASN A 96 39.01 3.66 26.72
C ASN A 96 39.34 2.17 26.89
N ASN A 97 38.41 1.25 26.62
CA ASN A 97 38.58 -0.15 27.02
C ASN A 97 38.06 -1.17 26.01
N SER A 98 38.25 -0.94 24.70
CA SER A 98 38.07 -2.00 23.70
C SER A 98 38.93 -1.73 22.47
N SER A 99 40.15 -2.26 22.50
CA SER A 99 40.92 -2.59 21.31
C SER A 99 40.43 -3.95 20.83
N GLU A 100 39.42 -4.01 19.98
CA GLU A 100 39.15 -5.17 19.13
C GLU A 100 38.26 -4.75 17.95
N GLY A 101 38.82 -4.86 16.75
CA GLY A 101 38.29 -4.27 15.53
C GLY A 101 37.04 -4.97 15.02
N SER A 102 35.95 -4.22 14.88
CA SER A 102 34.87 -4.53 13.96
C SER A 102 35.29 -4.08 12.56
N ASN A 103 35.84 -4.98 11.76
CA ASN A 103 36.06 -4.72 10.34
C ASN A 103 34.70 -4.50 9.67
N SER A 104 34.53 -3.36 9.01
CA SER A 104 33.33 -2.96 8.29
C SER A 104 33.06 -3.91 7.12
N ILE A 105 31.81 -4.36 6.95
CA ILE A 105 31.35 -5.16 5.80
C ILE A 105 31.58 -4.40 4.48
N SER A 106 31.57 -3.07 4.53
CA SER A 106 31.98 -2.19 3.42
C SER A 106 33.40 -2.49 2.92
N ASP A 107 34.30 -2.90 3.84
CA ASP A 107 35.69 -3.23 3.55
C ASP A 107 35.86 -4.67 2.99
N MET A 108 34.89 -5.56 3.22
CA MET A 108 34.80 -6.87 2.54
C MET A 108 34.20 -6.74 1.15
N LEU A 109 33.17 -5.92 0.98
CA LEU A 109 32.52 -5.67 -0.31
C LEU A 109 33.43 -4.92 -1.28
N SER A 110 34.24 -3.97 -0.79
CA SER A 110 35.26 -3.29 -1.59
C SER A 110 36.39 -4.22 -2.04
N ARG A 111 36.70 -5.26 -1.26
CA ARG A 111 37.70 -6.30 -1.61
C ARG A 111 37.16 -7.35 -2.59
N LEU A 112 35.85 -7.57 -2.65
CA LEU A 112 35.23 -8.52 -3.57
C LEU A 112 35.06 -7.99 -4.99
N ASN A 113 35.28 -6.69 -5.23
CA ASN A 113 35.22 -6.04 -6.54
C ASN A 113 34.09 -6.63 -7.43
N VAL A 114 32.88 -6.72 -6.87
CA VAL A 114 31.69 -7.02 -7.66
C VAL A 114 31.41 -5.76 -8.45
N GLU A 115 32.12 -5.61 -9.56
CA GLU A 115 31.80 -4.60 -10.54
C GLU A 115 30.31 -4.77 -10.87
N LYS A 116 29.56 -3.68 -10.69
CA LYS A 116 28.12 -3.61 -10.97
C LYS A 116 27.89 -4.20 -12.37
N ASP A 117 27.30 -5.38 -12.43
CA ASP A 117 27.00 -6.02 -13.70
C ASP A 117 25.83 -5.29 -14.34
N THR A 118 26.14 -4.53 -15.39
CA THR A 118 25.18 -3.70 -16.12
C THR A 118 24.32 -4.49 -17.10
N ASP A 119 24.66 -5.76 -17.36
CA ASP A 119 23.85 -6.64 -18.20
C ASP A 119 22.72 -7.28 -17.37
N LYS A 120 21.53 -6.68 -17.48
CA LYS A 120 20.30 -7.11 -16.80
C LYS A 120 19.89 -8.55 -17.13
N THR A 121 20.37 -9.12 -18.25
CA THR A 121 20.02 -10.50 -18.62
C THR A 121 20.70 -11.56 -17.75
N ASN A 122 21.73 -11.19 -16.99
CA ASN A 122 22.41 -12.06 -16.04
C ASN A 122 21.68 -12.25 -14.71
N TYR A 123 20.56 -11.54 -14.51
CA TYR A 123 19.75 -11.60 -13.31
C TYR A 123 18.49 -12.40 -13.59
N GLN A 124 18.20 -13.37 -12.73
CA GLN A 124 17.06 -14.27 -12.91
C GLN A 124 15.92 -13.96 -11.95
N GLU A 125 14.69 -14.24 -12.37
CA GLU A 125 13.56 -14.29 -11.45
C GLU A 125 13.75 -15.43 -10.44
N VAL A 126 13.25 -15.22 -9.23
CA VAL A 126 13.41 -16.16 -8.14
C VAL A 126 12.09 -16.52 -7.48
N ASP A 127 12.06 -17.77 -7.02
CA ASP A 127 10.98 -18.30 -6.19
C ASP A 127 11.07 -17.67 -4.79
N TYR A 128 10.03 -16.94 -4.42
CA TYR A 128 9.96 -16.26 -3.13
C TYR A 128 10.00 -17.23 -1.96
N ASP A 129 9.28 -18.34 -2.04
CA ASP A 129 9.17 -19.28 -0.93
C ASP A 129 10.52 -19.93 -0.65
N LYS A 130 11.28 -20.30 -1.68
CA LYS A 130 12.66 -20.79 -1.49
C LYS A 130 13.52 -19.77 -0.79
N TRP A 131 13.49 -18.51 -1.21
CA TRP A 131 14.30 -17.46 -0.59
C TRP A 131 13.87 -17.18 0.86
N ASN A 132 12.57 -17.08 1.12
CA ASN A 132 12.02 -16.83 2.45
C ASN A 132 12.27 -17.99 3.43
N HIS A 133 12.52 -19.20 2.93
CA HIS A 133 12.90 -20.37 3.72
C HIS A 133 14.42 -20.65 3.69
N ASP A 134 15.23 -19.68 3.29
CA ASP A 134 16.71 -19.78 3.30
C ASP A 134 17.27 -20.89 2.39
N GLN A 135 16.61 -21.11 1.26
CA GLN A 135 16.95 -22.15 0.27
C GLN A 135 17.50 -21.55 -1.04
N LEU A 136 17.72 -20.24 -1.09
CA LEU A 136 18.36 -19.54 -2.19
C LEU A 136 19.82 -19.26 -1.84
N GLU A 137 20.76 -19.60 -2.73
CA GLU A 137 22.18 -19.35 -2.48
C GLU A 137 22.46 -17.84 -2.37
N GLU A 138 23.21 -17.45 -1.34
CA GLU A 138 23.67 -16.06 -1.19
C GLU A 138 24.51 -15.62 -2.40
N TYR A 139 24.45 -14.32 -2.71
CA TYR A 139 25.07 -13.67 -3.87
C TYR A 139 24.54 -14.12 -5.23
N THR A 140 23.44 -14.89 -5.26
CA THR A 140 22.72 -15.14 -6.52
C THR A 140 22.27 -13.82 -7.12
N LYS A 141 22.52 -13.62 -8.42
CA LYS A 141 22.00 -12.46 -9.17
C LYS A 141 20.51 -12.64 -9.42
N VAL A 142 19.70 -11.76 -8.85
CA VAL A 142 18.23 -11.86 -8.86
C VAL A 142 17.58 -10.62 -9.44
N LYS A 143 16.43 -10.83 -10.08
CA LYS A 143 15.50 -9.80 -10.54
C LYS A 143 14.18 -9.98 -9.79
N ILE A 144 13.65 -8.90 -9.24
CA ILE A 144 12.30 -8.85 -8.69
C ILE A 144 11.54 -7.66 -9.30
N SER A 145 10.22 -7.79 -9.42
CA SER A 145 9.32 -6.68 -9.74
C SER A 145 8.21 -6.62 -8.70
N GLY A 146 7.70 -5.44 -8.38
CA GLY A 146 6.64 -5.28 -7.39
C GLY A 146 6.37 -3.84 -6.96
N THR A 147 5.39 -3.67 -6.08
CA THR A 147 5.02 -2.38 -5.50
C THR A 147 5.89 -2.06 -4.28
N VAL A 148 6.39 -0.84 -4.18
CA VAL A 148 7.06 -0.32 -2.99
C VAL A 148 6.02 0.02 -1.93
N ILE A 149 6.02 -0.69 -0.81
CA ILE A 149 5.05 -0.48 0.28
C ILE A 149 5.60 0.35 1.44
N GLN A 150 6.92 0.55 1.46
CA GLN A 150 7.61 1.41 2.42
C GLN A 150 8.97 1.80 1.87
N GLU A 151 9.36 3.04 2.12
CA GLU A 151 10.70 3.58 1.85
C GLU A 151 11.25 4.22 3.13
N SER A 152 12.57 4.09 3.36
CA SER A 152 13.26 4.82 4.40
C SER A 152 14.71 5.11 4.02
N GLU A 153 15.11 6.35 4.19
CA GLU A 153 16.49 6.80 4.05
C GLU A 153 17.32 6.47 5.32
N GLU A 154 18.47 5.82 5.13
CA GLU A 154 19.52 5.66 6.14
C GLU A 154 20.74 6.53 5.81
N ASP A 155 21.80 6.49 6.62
CA ASP A 155 22.97 7.35 6.42
C ASP A 155 23.65 7.11 5.06
N SER A 156 23.80 5.85 4.64
CA SER A 156 24.52 5.45 3.43
C SER A 156 23.68 4.77 2.34
N SER A 157 22.43 4.42 2.64
CA SER A 157 21.57 3.65 1.74
C SER A 157 20.11 4.11 1.83
N TYR A 158 19.30 3.65 0.88
CA TYR A 158 17.86 3.67 0.93
C TYR A 158 17.36 2.24 1.13
N ILE A 159 16.43 2.07 2.05
CA ILE A 159 15.77 0.81 2.34
C ILE A 159 14.36 0.86 1.75
N LEU A 160 14.01 -0.17 0.98
CA LEU A 160 12.68 -0.38 0.44
C LEU A 160 12.10 -1.68 0.97
N ARG A 161 10.78 -1.69 1.18
CA ARG A 161 9.99 -2.93 1.27
C ARG A 161 9.19 -3.06 0.00
N VAL A 162 9.46 -4.12 -0.75
CA VAL A 162 8.81 -4.37 -2.04
C VAL A 162 7.89 -5.57 -1.90
N ALA A 163 6.61 -5.38 -2.22
CA ALA A 163 5.64 -6.46 -2.39
C ALA A 163 5.89 -7.13 -3.75
N LYS A 164 6.66 -8.22 -3.75
CA LYS A 164 7.05 -8.94 -4.96
C LYS A 164 5.79 -9.42 -5.69
N ASP A 165 5.78 -9.24 -7.01
CA ASP A 165 4.65 -9.56 -7.89
C ASP A 165 3.35 -8.86 -7.47
N ASN A 166 3.47 -7.70 -6.80
CA ASN A 166 2.37 -6.93 -6.20
C ASN A 166 1.58 -7.71 -5.12
N ASP A 167 2.18 -8.76 -4.56
CA ASP A 167 1.59 -9.57 -3.48
C ASP A 167 2.08 -9.07 -2.12
N HIS A 168 1.18 -8.42 -1.36
CA HIS A 168 1.48 -7.87 -0.03
C HIS A 168 1.86 -8.93 1.02
N SER A 169 1.69 -10.22 0.73
CA SER A 169 2.20 -11.31 1.58
C SER A 169 3.65 -11.70 1.27
N LYS A 170 4.20 -11.25 0.13
CA LYS A 170 5.55 -11.58 -0.35
C LYS A 170 6.47 -10.37 -0.34
N ILE A 171 6.88 -9.97 0.87
CA ILE A 171 7.71 -8.79 1.06
C ILE A 171 9.19 -9.15 0.94
N VAL A 172 9.94 -8.37 0.16
CA VAL A 172 11.41 -8.39 0.08
C VAL A 172 11.95 -7.11 0.68
N TYR A 173 12.96 -7.24 1.55
CA TYR A 173 13.73 -6.12 2.10
C TYR A 173 14.86 -5.78 1.13
N VAL A 174 14.85 -4.59 0.56
CA VAL A 174 15.83 -4.17 -0.44
C VAL A 174 16.63 -3.00 0.09
N GLU A 175 17.95 -3.11 0.03
CA GLU A 175 18.87 -2.01 0.30
C GLU A 175 19.55 -1.54 -0.98
N ILE A 176 19.51 -0.24 -1.25
CA ILE A 176 20.17 0.39 -2.39
C ILE A 176 21.16 1.42 -1.84
N ASP A 177 22.45 1.28 -2.19
CA ASP A 177 23.46 2.27 -1.82
C ASP A 177 23.10 3.65 -2.40
N LYS A 178 23.28 4.74 -1.65
CA LYS A 178 23.00 6.09 -2.14
C LYS A 178 23.75 6.46 -3.43
N LYS A 179 24.92 5.85 -3.66
CA LYS A 179 25.72 6.04 -4.88
C LYS A 179 25.07 5.44 -6.14
N ASP A 180 24.16 4.49 -5.96
CA ASP A 180 23.45 3.77 -7.01
C ASP A 180 21.97 4.22 -7.10
N TYR A 181 21.57 5.23 -6.31
CA TYR A 181 20.21 5.75 -6.20
C TYR A 181 20.06 7.06 -7.00
N ASP A 182 19.91 6.93 -8.31
CA ASP A 182 19.88 8.06 -9.26
C ASP A 182 18.50 8.75 -9.40
N ASN A 183 17.41 8.02 -9.18
CA ASN A 183 16.02 8.46 -9.23
C ASN A 183 15.29 8.20 -7.91
N VAL A 184 14.39 9.11 -7.53
CA VAL A 184 13.55 8.91 -6.34
C VAL A 184 12.55 7.80 -6.60
N ILE A 185 12.50 6.84 -5.68
CA ILE A 185 11.50 5.77 -5.58
C ILE A 185 10.61 6.12 -4.39
N ALA A 186 9.31 6.30 -4.65
CA ALA A 186 8.32 6.60 -3.64
C ALA A 186 7.54 5.35 -3.20
N GLU A 187 6.82 5.45 -2.08
CA GLU A 187 5.75 4.50 -1.78
C GLU A 187 4.72 4.46 -2.92
N ASP A 188 4.13 3.29 -3.13
CA ASP A 188 3.18 2.97 -4.19
C ASP A 188 3.79 2.87 -5.61
N ASP A 189 5.09 3.14 -5.79
CA ASP A 189 5.76 2.95 -7.09
C ASP A 189 5.88 1.45 -7.45
N ILE A 190 5.69 1.15 -8.74
CA ILE A 190 6.01 -0.16 -9.29
C ILE A 190 7.46 -0.12 -9.78
N VAL A 191 8.27 -1.05 -9.26
CA VAL A 191 9.70 -1.10 -9.55
C VAL A 191 10.10 -2.47 -10.06
N THR A 192 11.12 -2.48 -10.91
CA THR A 192 11.92 -3.68 -11.20
C THR A 192 13.32 -3.46 -10.68
N ILE A 193 13.79 -4.36 -9.82
CA ILE A 193 15.09 -4.25 -9.14
C ILE A 193 15.94 -5.46 -9.50
N TYR A 194 17.20 -5.20 -9.83
CA TYR A 194 18.24 -6.17 -10.15
C TYR A 194 19.35 -6.06 -9.11
N GLY A 195 19.80 -7.19 -8.58
CA GLY A 195 20.76 -7.18 -7.48
C GLY A 195 21.17 -8.55 -7.00
N LEU A 196 21.66 -8.61 -5.78
CA LEU A 196 22.17 -9.82 -5.16
C LEU A 196 21.24 -10.28 -4.04
N ALA A 197 20.92 -11.58 -4.02
CA ALA A 197 20.24 -12.19 -2.89
C ALA A 197 21.22 -12.33 -1.72
N MET A 198 20.96 -11.66 -0.61
CA MET A 198 21.83 -11.60 0.56
C MET A 198 21.32 -12.49 1.71
N GLY A 199 20.52 -13.51 1.38
CA GLY A 199 19.87 -14.37 2.37
C GLY A 199 18.64 -13.70 2.99
N ARG A 200 18.60 -13.62 4.32
CA ARG A 200 17.46 -13.10 5.10
C ARG A 200 17.92 -12.10 6.14
N THR A 201 17.11 -11.07 6.38
CA THR A 201 17.36 -10.07 7.43
C THR A 201 16.22 -10.06 8.43
N THR A 202 16.54 -9.75 9.69
CA THR A 202 15.55 -9.64 10.77
C THR A 202 15.59 -8.23 11.35
N TYR A 203 14.43 -7.60 11.46
CA TYR A 203 14.28 -6.33 12.15
C TYR A 203 13.26 -6.45 13.28
N GLU A 204 13.38 -5.56 14.25
CA GLU A 204 12.44 -5.44 15.36
C GLU A 204 11.38 -4.39 15.03
N THR A 205 10.12 -4.77 15.18
CA THR A 205 8.98 -3.88 14.99
C THR A 205 8.86 -2.91 16.17
N ILE A 206 8.07 -1.84 16.00
CA ILE A 206 7.74 -0.90 17.08
C ILE A 206 7.06 -1.55 18.30
N PHE A 207 6.57 -2.78 18.16
CA PHE A 207 5.98 -3.59 19.23
C PHE A 207 6.94 -4.63 19.81
N HIS A 208 8.24 -4.54 19.50
CA HIS A 208 9.31 -5.47 19.93
C HIS A 208 9.18 -6.91 19.40
N SER A 209 8.34 -7.13 18.40
CA SER A 209 8.29 -8.41 17.66
C SER A 209 9.33 -8.41 16.55
N SER A 210 10.04 -9.53 16.37
CA SER A 210 10.98 -9.71 15.25
C SER A 210 10.26 -10.17 13.99
N VAL A 211 10.62 -9.57 12.86
CA VAL A 211 10.15 -9.97 11.52
C VAL A 211 11.36 -10.30 10.67
N THR A 212 11.37 -11.49 10.07
CA THR A 212 12.44 -11.97 9.19
C THR A 212 11.95 -12.01 7.75
N LEU A 213 12.66 -11.34 6.84
CA LEU A 213 12.32 -11.23 5.43
C LEU A 213 13.49 -11.64 4.53
N PRO A 214 13.23 -12.07 3.28
CA PRO A 214 14.25 -12.08 2.23
C PRO A 214 14.95 -10.73 2.11
N TYR A 215 16.28 -10.74 1.97
CA TYR A 215 17.11 -9.55 1.91
C TYR A 215 17.88 -9.47 0.59
N MET A 216 17.73 -8.35 -0.11
CA MET A 216 18.35 -8.05 -1.39
C MET A 216 19.23 -6.81 -1.30
N GLN A 217 20.44 -6.88 -1.87
CA GLN A 217 21.20 -5.68 -2.23
C GLN A 217 20.84 -5.28 -3.66
N GLY A 218 20.13 -4.16 -3.84
CA GLY A 218 19.78 -3.62 -5.15
C GLY A 218 20.94 -2.88 -5.79
N LEU A 219 21.23 -3.20 -7.05
CA LEU A 219 22.33 -2.60 -7.83
C LEU A 219 21.82 -1.74 -8.98
N ILE A 220 20.74 -2.18 -9.65
CA ILE A 220 20.08 -1.46 -10.73
C ILE A 220 18.58 -1.50 -10.45
N TYR A 221 17.89 -0.42 -10.71
CA TYR A 221 16.44 -0.41 -10.66
C TYR A 221 15.86 0.40 -11.81
N GLU A 222 14.61 0.09 -12.11
CA GLU A 222 13.74 0.80 -13.03
C GLU A 222 12.46 1.10 -12.27
N VAL A 223 12.04 2.36 -12.27
CA VAL A 223 10.72 2.77 -11.80
C VAL A 223 9.82 2.74 -13.03
N ASP A 224 8.75 1.96 -12.99
CA ASP A 224 7.78 1.93 -14.07
C ASP A 224 6.96 3.21 -14.05
N THR A 225 7.46 4.23 -14.73
CA THR A 225 6.80 5.54 -14.84
C THR A 225 5.68 5.53 -15.90
N GLU A 226 5.68 4.54 -16.79
CA GLU A 226 4.67 4.41 -17.85
C GLU A 226 3.55 3.48 -17.37
N GLU A 227 2.36 4.04 -17.18
CA GLU A 227 1.16 3.23 -16.92
C GLU A 227 0.86 2.41 -18.17
N THR A 228 1.38 1.18 -18.23
CA THR A 228 0.96 0.21 -19.23
C THR A 228 -0.29 -0.51 -18.72
N GLU A 229 -1.14 -0.95 -19.65
CA GLU A 229 -2.42 -1.61 -19.35
C GLU A 229 -2.28 -2.86 -18.46
N GLU A 230 -1.07 -3.41 -18.32
CA GLU A 230 -0.78 -4.63 -17.57
C GLU A 230 -0.53 -4.40 -16.06
N ASN A 231 -0.22 -3.17 -15.64
CA ASN A 231 0.20 -2.86 -14.26
C ASN A 231 -0.84 -2.07 -13.43
N PHE A 232 -1.99 -1.70 -14.02
CA PHE A 232 -3.06 -1.03 -13.29
C PHE A 232 -3.84 -2.01 -12.42
N VAL A 233 -3.83 -1.79 -11.10
CA VAL A 233 -4.67 -2.57 -10.18
C VAL A 233 -6.13 -2.15 -10.38
N THR A 234 -6.93 -3.07 -10.91
CA THR A 234 -8.36 -2.84 -11.13
C THR A 234 -9.07 -2.53 -9.81
N LYS A 235 -9.87 -1.46 -9.78
CA LYS A 235 -10.61 -1.01 -8.59
C LYS A 235 -12.09 -1.22 -8.80
N GLU A 236 -12.73 -2.03 -7.94
CA GLU A 236 -14.18 -2.15 -7.93
C GLU A 236 -14.80 -0.85 -7.38
N LEU A 237 -15.66 -0.22 -8.18
CA LEU A 237 -16.34 1.03 -7.83
C LEU A 237 -17.80 0.80 -7.44
N TYR A 238 -18.42 -0.24 -7.99
CA TYR A 238 -19.81 -0.60 -7.72
C TYR A 238 -20.03 -2.09 -8.00
N ASN A 239 -20.79 -2.76 -7.14
CA ASN A 239 -21.22 -4.14 -7.35
C ASN A 239 -22.51 -4.41 -6.56
N SER A 240 -23.66 -4.31 -7.24
CA SER A 240 -24.97 -4.59 -6.67
C SER A 240 -25.99 -4.87 -7.77
N ASP A 241 -27.01 -5.67 -7.45
CA ASP A 241 -28.16 -5.95 -8.33
C ASP A 241 -27.79 -6.51 -9.71
N GLY A 242 -26.68 -7.25 -9.78
CA GLY A 242 -26.16 -7.80 -11.03
C GLY A 242 -25.49 -6.77 -11.93
N LEU A 243 -25.26 -5.54 -11.47
CA LEU A 243 -24.48 -4.53 -12.17
C LEU A 243 -23.14 -4.35 -11.46
N LYS A 244 -22.07 -4.26 -12.24
CA LYS A 244 -20.71 -4.06 -11.69
C LYS A 244 -19.96 -3.00 -12.49
N ILE A 245 -19.19 -2.18 -11.79
CA ILE A 245 -18.33 -1.16 -12.39
C ILE A 245 -16.94 -1.28 -11.80
N GLU A 246 -15.94 -1.30 -12.68
CA GLU A 246 -14.53 -1.29 -12.31
C GLU A 246 -13.81 -0.15 -13.00
N GLN A 247 -12.88 0.50 -12.30
CA GLN A 247 -11.83 1.27 -12.95
C GLN A 247 -10.75 0.26 -13.37
N ILE A 248 -10.47 0.19 -14.66
CA ILE A 248 -9.49 -0.77 -15.22
C ILE A 248 -8.20 -0.09 -15.69
N LYS A 249 -8.24 1.24 -15.83
CA LYS A 249 -7.09 2.14 -16.09
C LYS A 249 -7.39 3.49 -15.45
N ASN A 250 -6.40 4.37 -15.30
CA ASN A 250 -6.58 5.70 -14.70
C ASN A 250 -7.78 6.48 -15.31
N GLY A 251 -7.98 6.40 -16.63
CA GLY A 251 -9.08 7.05 -17.35
C GLY A 251 -10.19 6.13 -17.87
N THR A 252 -10.19 4.83 -17.59
CA THR A 252 -11.12 3.88 -18.23
C THR A 252 -11.96 3.14 -17.19
N LEU A 253 -13.28 3.18 -17.39
CA LEU A 253 -14.26 2.46 -16.59
C LEU A 253 -14.86 1.31 -17.39
N ARG A 254 -14.94 0.13 -16.80
CA ARG A 254 -15.67 -1.01 -17.37
C ARG A 254 -16.99 -1.20 -16.65
N PHE A 255 -18.08 -1.20 -17.40
CA PHE A 255 -19.42 -1.50 -16.90
C PHE A 255 -19.84 -2.90 -17.34
N TYR A 256 -20.24 -3.74 -16.39
CA TYR A 256 -20.74 -5.09 -16.62
C TYR A 256 -22.24 -5.16 -16.36
N ASN A 257 -22.99 -5.77 -17.28
CA ASN A 257 -24.36 -6.20 -17.05
C ASN A 257 -24.40 -7.70 -16.74
N ASN A 258 -24.30 -8.06 -15.47
CA ASN A 258 -24.51 -9.44 -14.98
C ASN A 258 -25.95 -9.69 -14.51
N SER A 259 -26.86 -8.74 -14.74
CA SER A 259 -28.27 -8.89 -14.38
C SER A 259 -28.99 -9.82 -15.35
N SER A 260 -30.21 -10.23 -15.02
CA SER A 260 -31.02 -11.10 -15.88
C SER A 260 -31.71 -10.37 -17.05
N GLN A 261 -31.58 -9.05 -17.14
CA GLN A 261 -32.27 -8.24 -18.14
C GLN A 261 -31.30 -7.37 -18.93
N LYS A 262 -31.73 -7.00 -20.14
CA LYS A 262 -31.01 -6.01 -20.95
C LYS A 262 -31.11 -4.64 -20.28
N VAL A 263 -30.00 -3.89 -20.31
CA VAL A 263 -29.94 -2.54 -19.74
C VAL A 263 -29.25 -1.59 -20.71
N ARG A 264 -29.57 -0.30 -20.59
CA ARG A 264 -28.79 0.78 -21.19
C ARG A 264 -28.17 1.62 -20.09
N VAL A 265 -26.88 1.91 -20.20
CA VAL A 265 -26.14 2.77 -19.27
C VAL A 265 -25.73 4.06 -19.97
N ARG A 266 -25.83 5.19 -19.25
CA ARG A 266 -25.30 6.48 -19.70
C ARG A 266 -24.92 7.39 -18.54
N PRO A 267 -23.95 8.32 -18.71
CA PRO A 267 -23.71 9.37 -17.74
C PRO A 267 -24.90 10.32 -17.67
N GLU A 268 -25.28 10.71 -16.45
CA GLU A 268 -26.28 11.73 -16.17
C GLU A 268 -25.64 12.99 -15.57
N SER A 269 -24.57 12.83 -14.79
CA SER A 269 -23.69 13.94 -14.42
C SER A 269 -22.27 13.49 -14.14
N ILE A 270 -21.32 14.34 -14.48
CA ILE A 270 -19.90 14.19 -14.16
C ILE A 270 -19.46 15.48 -13.49
N ASP A 271 -18.82 15.38 -12.33
CA ASP A 271 -18.39 16.52 -11.53
C ASP A 271 -16.97 16.29 -11.00
N VAL A 272 -16.14 17.32 -11.08
CA VAL A 272 -14.79 17.30 -10.51
C VAL A 272 -14.68 18.45 -9.53
N GLU A 273 -14.62 18.12 -8.24
CA GLU A 273 -14.52 19.09 -7.14
C GLU A 273 -15.57 20.23 -7.20
N GLY A 274 -16.81 19.92 -7.59
CA GLY A 274 -17.89 20.89 -7.70
C GLY A 274 -17.96 21.62 -9.04
N GLN A 275 -17.08 21.28 -10.00
CA GLN A 275 -17.17 21.75 -11.39
C GLN A 275 -17.79 20.65 -12.26
N LYS A 276 -19.00 20.94 -12.74
CA LYS A 276 -19.74 20.03 -13.62
C LYS A 276 -19.09 19.97 -15.00
N LEU A 277 -18.71 18.78 -15.43
CA LEU A 277 -18.21 18.50 -16.77
C LEU A 277 -19.36 18.14 -17.72
N ASN A 278 -19.05 18.16 -19.01
CA ASN A 278 -19.92 17.60 -20.03
C ASN A 278 -20.18 16.09 -19.81
N GLU A 279 -21.42 15.64 -19.99
CA GLU A 279 -21.78 14.21 -19.92
C GLU A 279 -21.15 13.35 -21.05
N TYR A 280 -20.57 13.98 -22.07
CA TYR A 280 -19.76 13.31 -23.10
C TYR A 280 -18.28 13.17 -22.70
N SER A 281 -17.87 13.72 -21.56
CA SER A 281 -16.51 13.51 -21.02
C SER A 281 -16.29 12.06 -20.54
N LEU A 282 -17.32 11.22 -20.49
CA LEU A 282 -17.21 9.77 -20.35
C LEU A 282 -17.92 9.11 -21.54
N ASP A 283 -17.18 8.36 -22.33
CA ASP A 283 -17.72 7.64 -23.50
C ASP A 283 -18.35 6.31 -23.07
N LEU A 284 -19.50 6.37 -22.39
CA LEU A 284 -20.17 5.17 -21.86
C LEU A 284 -21.67 5.22 -22.17
N ARG A 285 -22.06 4.99 -23.42
CA ARG A 285 -23.47 5.08 -23.87
C ARG A 285 -23.88 3.86 -24.66
N GLU A 286 -24.06 2.74 -23.97
CA GLU A 286 -24.29 1.47 -24.64
C GLU A 286 -25.47 0.68 -24.07
N GLU A 287 -26.00 -0.18 -24.93
CA GLU A 287 -26.98 -1.21 -24.59
C GLU A 287 -26.26 -2.54 -24.37
N LEU A 288 -26.52 -3.18 -23.23
CA LEU A 288 -25.86 -4.40 -22.84
C LEU A 288 -26.86 -5.50 -22.56
N GLN A 289 -26.68 -6.64 -23.24
CA GLN A 289 -27.34 -7.89 -22.88
C GLN A 289 -26.76 -8.46 -21.58
N PRO A 290 -27.47 -9.37 -20.90
CA PRO A 290 -26.92 -10.16 -19.81
C PRO A 290 -25.58 -10.81 -20.16
N GLY A 291 -24.59 -10.67 -19.29
CA GLY A 291 -23.22 -11.18 -19.44
C GLY A 291 -22.29 -10.31 -20.28
N GLN A 292 -22.75 -9.16 -20.80
CA GLN A 292 -21.89 -8.25 -21.58
C GLN A 292 -21.27 -7.15 -20.72
N PHE A 293 -20.20 -6.57 -21.23
CA PHE A 293 -19.56 -5.39 -20.68
C PHE A 293 -19.23 -4.37 -21.78
N VAL A 294 -18.99 -3.13 -21.36
CA VAL A 294 -18.47 -2.04 -22.19
C VAL A 294 -17.46 -1.22 -21.40
N ASP A 295 -16.41 -0.80 -22.09
CA ASP A 295 -15.41 0.14 -21.56
C ASP A 295 -15.78 1.55 -22.00
N GLY A 296 -15.70 2.49 -21.07
CA GLY A 296 -15.88 3.91 -21.35
C GLY A 296 -14.68 4.70 -20.87
N ASP A 297 -14.10 5.45 -21.80
CA ASP A 297 -12.94 6.30 -21.56
C ASP A 297 -13.38 7.70 -21.14
N ILE A 298 -12.67 8.24 -20.15
CA ILE A 298 -12.82 9.60 -19.65
C ILE A 298 -11.91 10.51 -20.47
N ASN A 299 -12.48 11.58 -21.03
CA ASN A 299 -11.78 12.55 -21.87
C ASN A 299 -11.69 13.91 -21.16
N ASP A 300 -10.50 14.53 -21.18
CA ASP A 300 -10.27 15.85 -20.59
C ASP A 300 -10.49 16.97 -21.60
N SER A 301 -11.75 17.20 -21.98
CA SER A 301 -12.08 18.29 -22.91
C SER A 301 -11.92 19.69 -22.31
N GLU A 302 -11.91 19.79 -20.97
CA GLU A 302 -11.96 21.07 -20.24
C GLU A 302 -10.65 21.40 -19.50
N GLY A 303 -9.66 20.49 -19.51
CA GLY A 303 -8.36 20.68 -18.85
C GLY A 303 -8.40 20.49 -17.32
N LEU A 304 -9.48 19.89 -16.80
CA LEU A 304 -9.78 19.80 -15.37
C LEU A 304 -9.38 18.44 -14.76
N LEU A 305 -9.10 17.44 -15.59
CA LEU A 305 -8.83 16.07 -15.16
C LEU A 305 -7.35 15.85 -14.84
N LYS A 306 -6.95 16.34 -13.68
CA LYS A 306 -5.56 16.32 -13.20
C LYS A 306 -5.31 15.26 -12.13
N ALA A 307 -4.06 14.82 -12.02
CA ALA A 307 -3.63 13.88 -10.99
C ALA A 307 -4.08 14.34 -9.59
N GLY A 308 -4.57 13.41 -8.78
CA GLY A 308 -5.09 13.64 -7.44
C GLY A 308 -6.53 14.13 -7.37
N LYS A 309 -7.15 14.53 -8.49
CA LYS A 309 -8.56 14.94 -8.53
C LYS A 309 -9.50 13.75 -8.32
N VAL A 310 -10.65 14.03 -7.72
CA VAL A 310 -11.75 13.06 -7.58
C VAL A 310 -12.88 13.47 -8.52
N ILE A 311 -13.25 12.54 -9.40
CA ILE A 311 -14.37 12.65 -10.33
C ILE A 311 -15.55 11.93 -9.70
N ASN A 312 -16.67 12.62 -9.51
CA ASN A 312 -17.93 12.04 -9.10
C ASN A 312 -18.81 11.84 -10.34
N ILE A 313 -19.27 10.62 -10.56
CA ILE A 313 -20.04 10.24 -11.74
C ILE A 313 -21.36 9.66 -11.27
N ILE A 314 -22.44 10.17 -11.86
CA ILE A 314 -23.78 9.61 -11.75
C ILE A 314 -24.10 8.95 -13.08
N LEU A 315 -24.31 7.64 -13.04
CA LEU A 315 -24.77 6.85 -14.17
C LEU A 315 -26.24 6.52 -14.01
N LYS A 316 -26.99 6.71 -15.09
CA LYS A 316 -28.39 6.30 -15.19
C LYS A 316 -28.48 4.99 -15.94
N VAL A 317 -29.19 4.03 -15.35
CA VAL A 317 -29.43 2.71 -15.97
C VAL A 317 -30.91 2.56 -16.28
N THR A 318 -31.25 2.27 -17.54
CA THR A 318 -32.64 2.12 -17.99
C THR A 318 -32.90 0.76 -18.61
N ASN A 319 -34.16 0.33 -18.63
CA ASN A 319 -34.61 -0.84 -19.40
C ASN A 319 -34.81 -0.50 -20.89
N ASP A 320 -35.32 -1.46 -21.66
CA ASP A 320 -35.60 -1.30 -23.09
C ASP A 320 -36.66 -0.23 -23.40
N ASP A 321 -37.57 0.02 -22.45
CA ASP A 321 -38.63 1.04 -22.55
C ASP A 321 -38.15 2.43 -22.07
N TYR A 322 -36.84 2.60 -21.82
CA TYR A 322 -36.21 3.81 -21.28
C TYR A 322 -36.67 4.18 -19.86
N GLU A 323 -37.33 3.28 -19.16
CA GLU A 323 -37.68 3.47 -17.75
C GLU A 323 -36.43 3.26 -16.89
N GLU A 324 -36.27 4.13 -15.90
CA GLU A 324 -35.14 4.07 -14.97
C GLU A 324 -35.26 2.83 -14.09
N ILE A 325 -34.22 1.99 -14.14
CA ILE A 325 -34.05 0.84 -13.25
C ILE A 325 -33.39 1.31 -11.96
N THR A 326 -32.29 2.06 -12.10
CA THR A 326 -31.50 2.56 -10.98
C THR A 326 -30.58 3.70 -11.41
N GLN A 327 -30.06 4.40 -10.41
CA GLN A 327 -29.01 5.40 -10.54
C GLN A 327 -27.80 4.98 -9.71
N ILE A 328 -26.63 4.97 -10.34
CA ILE A 328 -25.38 4.53 -9.73
C ILE A 328 -24.48 5.74 -9.53
N ASN A 329 -24.02 5.95 -8.30
CA ASN A 329 -23.09 7.01 -7.94
C ASN A 329 -21.73 6.40 -7.63
N ILE A 330 -20.69 6.81 -8.35
CA ILE A 330 -19.31 6.36 -8.16
C ILE A 330 -18.37 7.56 -8.04
N SER A 331 -17.24 7.35 -7.35
CA SER A 331 -16.15 8.31 -7.23
C SER A 331 -14.86 7.68 -7.72
N VAL A 332 -14.18 8.36 -8.62
CA VAL A 332 -12.93 7.91 -9.24
C VAL A 332 -11.83 8.90 -8.85
N LYS A 333 -10.76 8.41 -8.23
CA LYS A 333 -9.57 9.24 -7.97
C LYS A 333 -8.60 9.05 -9.13
N LEU A 334 -8.22 10.15 -9.77
CA LEU A 334 -7.18 10.16 -10.79
C LEU A 334 -5.80 10.05 -10.13
N GLU A 335 -5.01 9.10 -10.61
CA GLU A 335 -3.62 8.91 -10.20
C GLU A 335 -2.68 9.70 -11.11
N LYS A 336 -3.06 9.88 -12.37
CA LYS A 336 -2.34 10.69 -13.37
C LYS A 336 -3.27 11.68 -14.05
N ASP A 337 -2.68 12.67 -14.71
CA ASP A 337 -3.41 13.56 -15.62
C ASP A 337 -4.06 12.73 -16.74
N ILE A 338 -5.29 13.08 -17.11
CA ILE A 338 -5.90 12.59 -18.35
C ILE A 338 -5.45 13.54 -19.46
N VAL A 339 -4.73 13.01 -20.45
CA VAL A 339 -4.27 13.74 -21.62
C VAL A 339 -4.88 13.06 -22.83
N ASN A 340 -5.63 13.82 -23.64
CA ASN A 340 -6.25 13.30 -24.87
C ASN A 340 -5.22 13.04 -25.97
#